data_AF-A0A7W5XFJ1-F1
#
_entry.id   AF-A0A7W5XFJ1-F1
#
_cell.length_a   1.000
_cell.length_b   1.000
_cell.length_c   1.000
_cell.angle_alpha   90.00
_cell.angle_beta   90.00
_cell.angle_gamma   90.00
#
_symmetry.space_group_name_H-M   'P 1'
#
loop_
_entity.id
_entity.type
_entity.pdbx_description
1 polymer ?
#
loop_
_entity_poly.entity_id
_entity_poly.type
_entity_poly.pdbx_seq_one_letter_code
_entity_poly.pdbx_strand_id
1 'polypeptide(L)'
;MRVIAASVFCVTLIQTVTVHGAEDSRSSHLRALDGEDKSCYAVNRAYENMHNSGRYSFTISELRADGHPIPYMEARARDGIFYSRIENGVWNEDRRFPIRTPLDANSGLPIFTSCKELEDSHTEGEPAFHYSAHWRRYKWSAAIDIWISKTSGQFIKTISRYDQGAGEMPFPVAVQIMDYDRAHAVKPVTENQ
;
A
#
# COMPACT_ATOMS: atom_id res chain seq x y z
N MET A 1 13.91 25.12 -69.22
CA MET A 1 12.63 24.92 -68.49
C MET A 1 12.68 23.57 -67.78
N ARG A 2 12.79 23.58 -66.45
CA ARG A 2 12.60 22.38 -65.60
C ARG A 2 11.76 22.82 -64.41
N VAL A 3 10.58 22.23 -64.27
CA VAL A 3 9.63 22.49 -63.19
C VAL A 3 10.02 21.59 -62.02
N ILE A 4 10.34 22.17 -60.87
CA ILE A 4 10.57 21.43 -59.63
C ILE A 4 9.25 21.48 -58.85
N ALA A 5 8.53 20.36 -58.79
CA ALA A 5 7.35 20.21 -57.95
C ALA A 5 7.80 19.94 -56.51
N ALA A 6 7.47 20.84 -55.59
CA ALA A 6 7.70 20.66 -54.16
C ALA A 6 6.55 19.82 -53.56
N SER A 7 6.87 18.60 -53.12
CA SER A 7 5.94 17.74 -52.40
C SER A 7 5.91 18.12 -50.93
N VAL A 8 4.81 18.73 -50.47
CA VAL A 8 4.55 19.01 -49.05
C VAL A 8 4.11 17.71 -48.38
N PHE A 9 5.00 17.09 -47.61
CA PHE A 9 4.64 15.98 -46.72
C PHE A 9 3.97 16.55 -45.47
N CYS A 10 2.65 16.42 -45.41
CA CYS A 10 1.86 16.76 -44.23
C CYS A 10 2.06 15.64 -43.18
N VAL A 11 2.95 15.87 -42.22
CA VAL A 11 3.15 14.97 -41.07
C VAL A 11 1.98 15.18 -40.11
N THR A 12 0.96 14.35 -40.21
CA THR A 12 -0.09 14.29 -39.18
C THR A 12 0.46 13.56 -37.96
N LEU A 13 0.78 14.32 -36.91
CA LEU A 13 1.03 13.79 -35.57
C LEU A 13 -0.21 13.04 -35.08
N ILE A 14 -0.14 11.72 -35.06
CA ILE A 14 -1.07 10.90 -34.29
C ILE A 14 -0.65 11.05 -32.84
N GLN A 15 -1.32 11.95 -32.10
CA GLN A 15 -1.26 11.93 -30.64
C GLN A 15 -1.91 10.62 -30.20
N THR A 16 -1.10 9.60 -29.92
CA THR A 16 -1.55 8.45 -29.15
C THR A 16 -1.86 8.96 -27.76
N VAL A 17 -3.13 9.31 -27.52
CA VAL A 17 -3.65 9.44 -26.17
C VAL A 17 -3.58 8.05 -25.57
N THR A 18 -2.47 7.73 -24.93
CA THR A 18 -2.42 6.66 -23.94
C THR A 18 -3.43 7.04 -22.89
N VAL A 19 -4.65 6.49 -23.01
CA VAL A 19 -5.63 6.47 -21.93
C VAL A 19 -4.96 5.71 -20.80
N HIS A 20 -4.26 6.45 -19.94
CA HIS A 20 -3.96 6.02 -18.59
C HIS A 20 -5.33 5.80 -17.98
N GLY A 21 -5.76 4.54 -17.91
CA GLY A 21 -7.04 4.17 -17.32
C GLY A 21 -7.17 4.93 -16.01
N ALA A 22 -8.22 5.76 -15.93
CA ALA A 22 -8.45 6.67 -14.82
C ALA A 22 -8.18 5.91 -13.52
N GLU A 23 -7.21 6.39 -12.75
CA GLU A 23 -6.88 5.79 -11.48
C GLU A 23 -8.16 5.79 -10.65
N ASP A 24 -8.50 4.62 -10.10
CA ASP A 24 -9.47 4.51 -9.03
C ASP A 24 -8.84 5.18 -7.78
N SER A 25 -8.71 6.51 -7.81
CA SER A 25 -8.24 7.33 -6.71
C SER A 25 -9.39 7.46 -5.73
N ARG A 26 -9.72 6.36 -5.06
CA ARG A 26 -10.64 6.39 -3.93
C ARG A 26 -10.02 7.08 -2.71
N SER A 27 -8.80 7.59 -2.82
CA SER A 27 -8.26 8.59 -1.92
C SER A 27 -9.11 9.83 -2.04
N SER A 28 -10.11 9.93 -1.18
CA SER A 28 -10.74 11.20 -0.93
C SER A 28 -9.65 12.13 -0.41
N HIS A 29 -9.42 13.27 -1.07
CA HIS A 29 -8.52 14.35 -0.61
C HIS A 29 -9.03 15.00 0.69
N LEU A 30 -9.42 14.18 1.67
CA LEU A 30 -10.06 14.63 2.89
C LEU A 30 -9.02 15.33 3.73
N ARG A 31 -9.44 16.48 4.22
CA ARG A 31 -8.84 17.13 5.39
C ARG A 31 -8.84 16.11 6.54
N ALA A 32 -7.94 16.29 7.50
CA ALA A 32 -7.94 15.48 8.72
C ALA A 32 -9.38 15.34 9.24
N LEU A 33 -9.85 14.10 9.41
CA LEU A 33 -11.18 13.84 9.95
C LEU A 33 -11.22 14.26 11.42
N ASP A 34 -12.34 14.82 11.85
CA ASP A 34 -12.57 15.09 13.26
C ASP A 34 -12.44 13.79 14.05
N GLY A 35 -11.58 13.81 15.07
CA GLY A 35 -11.28 12.65 15.91
C GLY A 35 -9.94 11.99 15.61
N GLU A 36 -9.26 12.28 14.49
CA GLU A 36 -7.89 11.79 14.26
C GLU A 36 -6.90 12.29 15.33
N ASP A 37 -5.90 11.46 15.66
CA ASP A 37 -4.74 11.93 16.42
C ASP A 37 -3.90 12.87 15.54
N LYS A 38 -3.72 14.11 15.99
CA LYS A 38 -3.01 15.16 15.26
C LYS A 38 -1.55 14.81 14.99
N SER A 39 -0.92 14.03 15.87
CA SER A 39 0.46 13.56 15.67
C SER A 39 0.58 12.64 14.45
N CYS A 40 -0.51 11.99 14.05
CA CYS A 40 -0.55 10.96 13.02
C CYS A 40 -0.96 11.46 11.64
N TYR A 41 -1.01 12.78 11.40
CA TYR A 41 -1.48 13.32 10.13
C TYR A 41 -0.77 12.69 8.91
N ALA A 42 0.56 12.71 8.87
CA ALA A 42 1.33 12.15 7.75
C ALA A 42 1.08 10.64 7.57
N VAL A 43 1.07 9.89 8.67
CA VAL A 43 0.80 8.45 8.69
C VAL A 43 -0.60 8.14 8.17
N ASN A 44 -1.62 8.89 8.59
CA ASN A 44 -3.00 8.71 8.16
C ASN A 44 -3.17 8.98 6.66
N ARG A 45 -2.57 10.06 6.14
CA ARG A 45 -2.61 10.38 4.71
C ARG A 45 -1.94 9.28 3.88
N ALA A 46 -0.77 8.80 4.30
CA ALA A 46 -0.07 7.72 3.62
C ALA A 46 -0.83 6.38 3.69
N TYR A 47 -1.47 6.08 4.83
CA TYR A 47 -2.31 4.90 5.02
C TYR A 47 -3.51 4.87 4.06
N GLU A 48 -4.21 6.00 3.92
CA GLU A 48 -5.30 6.15 2.97
C GLU A 48 -4.81 6.04 1.53
N ASN A 49 -3.71 6.74 1.20
CA ASN A 49 -3.12 6.70 -0.14
C ASN A 49 -2.75 5.27 -0.55
N MET A 50 -2.22 4.47 0.39
CA MET A 50 -1.96 3.06 0.17
C MET A 50 -3.26 2.28 -0.08
N HIS A 51 -4.16 2.24 0.90
CA HIS A 51 -5.32 1.36 0.87
C HIS A 51 -6.39 1.75 -0.14
N ASN A 52 -6.37 2.99 -0.63
CA ASN A 52 -7.37 3.50 -1.56
C ASN A 52 -6.79 3.74 -2.96
N SER A 53 -5.53 3.35 -3.20
CA SER A 53 -4.96 3.27 -4.55
C SER A 53 -5.61 2.12 -5.33
N GLY A 54 -5.87 2.31 -6.62
CA GLY A 54 -6.52 1.27 -7.43
C GLY A 54 -5.76 -0.05 -7.46
N ARG A 55 -4.42 -0.04 -7.35
CA ARG A 55 -3.58 -1.23 -7.55
C ARG A 55 -2.37 -1.23 -6.62
N TYR A 56 -2.16 -2.33 -5.92
CA TYR A 56 -0.98 -2.58 -5.10
C TYR A 56 -0.88 -4.07 -4.75
N SER A 57 0.28 -4.49 -4.27
CA SER A 57 0.48 -5.79 -3.67
C SER A 57 1.27 -5.65 -2.37
N PHE A 58 1.20 -6.67 -1.52
CA PHE A 58 2.02 -6.74 -0.33
C PHE A 58 2.28 -8.17 0.09
N THR A 59 3.36 -8.35 0.84
CA THR A 59 3.64 -9.58 1.58
C THR A 59 3.58 -9.31 3.07
N ILE A 60 3.20 -10.33 3.84
CA ILE A 60 3.31 -10.34 5.29
C ILE A 60 4.16 -11.54 5.68
N SER A 61 5.15 -11.31 6.54
CA SER A 61 6.02 -12.34 7.09
C SER A 61 6.05 -12.26 8.61
N GLU A 62 6.23 -13.40 9.28
CA GLU A 62 6.66 -13.43 10.69
C GLU A 62 8.12 -12.96 10.76
N LEU A 63 8.43 -12.01 11.65
CA LEU A 63 9.80 -11.63 11.94
C LEU A 63 10.30 -12.38 13.17
N ARG A 64 11.21 -13.33 12.94
CA ARG A 64 11.85 -14.06 14.03
C ARG A 64 12.81 -13.19 14.83
N ALA A 65 13.13 -13.64 16.05
CA ALA A 65 14.04 -12.93 16.95
C ALA A 65 15.47 -12.78 16.38
N ASP A 66 15.87 -13.66 15.45
CA ASP A 66 17.14 -13.59 14.71
C ASP A 66 17.10 -12.60 13.52
N GLY A 67 15.95 -11.95 13.29
CA GLY A 67 15.74 -11.00 12.20
C GLY A 67 15.34 -11.64 10.87
N HIS A 68 15.20 -12.97 10.80
CA HIS A 68 14.81 -13.65 9.56
C HIS A 68 13.29 -13.57 9.33
N PRO A 69 12.81 -13.06 8.17
CA PRO A 69 11.40 -13.05 7.83
C PRO A 69 10.94 -14.42 7.31
N ILE A 70 9.81 -14.93 7.80
CA ILE A 70 9.16 -16.14 7.29
C ILE A 70 7.87 -15.76 6.56
N PRO A 71 7.79 -16.01 5.24
CA PRO A 71 6.60 -15.68 4.46
C PRO A 71 5.34 -16.33 5.04
N TYR A 72 4.28 -15.54 5.19
CA TYR A 72 3.00 -16.01 5.70
C TYR A 72 1.84 -15.69 4.77
N MET A 73 1.79 -14.49 4.20
CA MET A 73 0.69 -14.08 3.31
C MET A 73 1.22 -13.26 2.14
N GLU A 74 0.58 -13.45 1.00
CA GLU A 74 0.68 -12.54 -0.12
C GLU A 74 -0.71 -12.02 -0.48
N ALA A 75 -0.77 -10.75 -0.84
CA ALA A 75 -2.01 -10.11 -1.23
C ALA A 75 -1.80 -9.14 -2.39
N ARG A 76 -2.84 -9.01 -3.21
CA ARG A 76 -2.84 -8.15 -4.41
C ARG A 76 -4.21 -7.50 -4.54
N ALA A 77 -4.24 -6.18 -4.63
CA ALA A 77 -5.44 -5.42 -4.90
C ALA A 77 -5.40 -4.93 -6.35
N ARG A 78 -6.48 -5.18 -7.10
CA ARG A 78 -6.69 -4.61 -8.42
C ARG A 78 -8.12 -4.12 -8.54
N ASP A 79 -8.25 -2.81 -8.62
CA ASP A 79 -9.51 -2.10 -8.76
C ASP A 79 -10.46 -2.54 -7.63
N GLY A 80 -11.55 -3.25 -7.95
CA GLY A 80 -12.54 -3.77 -6.99
C GLY A 80 -12.27 -5.16 -6.40
N ILE A 81 -11.17 -5.82 -6.77
CA ILE A 81 -10.87 -7.21 -6.40
C ILE A 81 -9.64 -7.27 -5.49
N PHE A 82 -9.68 -8.16 -4.51
CA PHE A 82 -8.58 -8.48 -3.61
C PHE A 82 -8.24 -9.96 -3.71
N TYR A 83 -7.02 -10.27 -4.11
CA TYR A 83 -6.48 -11.63 -4.16
C TYR A 83 -5.58 -11.84 -2.95
N SER A 84 -5.68 -13.00 -2.31
CA SER A 84 -4.75 -13.35 -1.24
C SER A 84 -4.45 -14.84 -1.20
N ARG A 85 -3.26 -15.20 -0.72
CA ARG A 85 -2.92 -16.57 -0.35
C ARG A 85 -2.18 -16.56 0.98
N ILE A 86 -2.38 -17.60 1.76
CA ILE A 86 -1.60 -17.88 2.97
C ILE A 86 -0.58 -18.95 2.60
N GLU A 87 0.68 -18.70 2.93
CA GLU A 87 1.83 -19.56 2.66
C GLU A 87 1.82 -20.01 1.18
N ASN A 88 2.00 -21.31 0.94
CA ASN A 88 1.93 -21.92 -0.38
C ASN A 88 0.51 -22.42 -0.74
N GLY A 89 -0.51 -21.85 -0.11
CA GLY A 89 -1.91 -22.18 -0.36
C GLY A 89 -2.45 -21.67 -1.69
N VAL A 90 -3.74 -21.92 -1.90
CA VAL A 90 -4.47 -21.48 -3.10
C VAL A 90 -4.81 -19.99 -3.01
N TRP A 91 -4.77 -19.30 -4.15
CA TRP A 91 -5.23 -17.92 -4.25
C TRP A 91 -6.75 -17.82 -4.07
N ASN A 92 -7.15 -17.14 -3.00
CA ASN A 92 -8.51 -16.70 -2.78
C ASN A 92 -8.77 -15.39 -3.51
N GLU A 93 -10.04 -15.15 -3.83
CA GLU A 93 -10.52 -13.97 -4.52
C GLU A 93 -11.72 -13.42 -3.77
N ASP A 94 -11.59 -12.19 -3.28
CA ASP A 94 -12.60 -11.49 -2.51
C ASP A 94 -12.92 -10.15 -3.16
N ARG A 95 -14.14 -9.66 -2.88
CA ARG A 95 -14.45 -8.25 -3.16
C ARG A 95 -13.59 -7.40 -2.25
N ARG A 96 -12.90 -6.42 -2.83
CA ARG A 96 -12.10 -5.47 -2.06
C ARG A 96 -12.98 -4.72 -1.06
N PHE A 97 -12.46 -4.60 0.16
CA PHE A 97 -13.13 -3.84 1.21
C PHE A 97 -13.43 -2.39 0.78
N PRO A 98 -14.45 -1.75 1.40
CA PRO A 98 -14.71 -0.33 1.22
C PRO A 98 -13.47 0.53 1.50
N ILE A 99 -13.54 1.79 1.08
CA ILE A 99 -12.51 2.81 1.33
C ILE A 99 -12.10 2.75 2.80
N ARG A 100 -10.80 2.54 3.03
CA ARG A 100 -10.28 2.55 4.40
C ARG A 100 -10.05 4.01 4.81
N THR A 101 -10.58 4.36 5.97
CA THR A 101 -10.35 5.64 6.63
C THR A 101 -9.37 5.46 7.79
N PRO A 102 -8.85 6.56 8.39
CA PRO A 102 -7.98 6.55 9.57
C PRO A 102 -8.74 6.33 10.88
N LEU A 103 -10.06 6.16 10.80
CA LEU A 103 -10.92 5.81 11.93
C LEU A 103 -11.38 4.36 11.77
N ASP A 104 -11.38 3.62 12.87
CA ASP A 104 -11.88 2.26 12.89
C ASP A 104 -13.40 2.27 12.68
N ALA A 105 -13.88 1.57 11.65
CA ALA A 105 -15.30 1.61 11.26
C ALA A 105 -16.25 1.07 12.36
N ASN A 106 -15.73 0.24 13.28
CA ASN A 106 -16.52 -0.34 14.34
C ASN A 106 -16.59 0.55 15.59
N SER A 107 -15.46 1.11 16.00
CA SER A 107 -15.36 1.89 17.25
C SER A 107 -15.38 3.40 17.05
N GLY A 108 -15.16 3.89 15.82
CA GLY A 108 -14.99 5.31 15.50
C GLY A 108 -13.69 5.92 16.01
N LEU A 109 -12.83 5.11 16.64
CA LEU A 109 -11.59 5.58 17.26
C LEU A 109 -10.45 5.60 16.23
N PRO A 110 -9.42 6.45 16.42
CA PRO A 110 -8.26 6.50 15.53
C PRO A 110 -7.57 5.16 15.40
N ILE A 111 -7.16 4.81 14.18
CA ILE A 111 -6.38 3.60 13.91
C ILE A 111 -4.93 3.79 14.34
N PHE A 112 -4.39 4.98 14.11
CA PHE A 112 -3.05 5.35 14.55
C PHE A 112 -3.12 6.44 15.60
N THR A 113 -2.33 6.28 16.66
CA THR A 113 -2.16 7.28 17.72
C THR A 113 -0.68 7.37 18.12
N SER A 114 -0.30 8.47 18.78
CA SER A 114 1.05 8.68 19.31
C SER A 114 2.15 8.56 18.25
N CYS A 115 1.90 9.08 17.05
CA CYS A 115 2.87 9.00 15.97
C CYS A 115 4.05 9.91 16.24
N LYS A 116 5.26 9.38 16.09
CA LYS A 116 6.51 10.10 16.25
C LYS A 116 7.40 9.81 15.06
N GLU A 117 7.78 10.86 14.36
CA GLU A 117 8.84 10.77 13.35
C GLU A 117 10.16 10.48 14.05
N LEU A 118 10.84 9.45 13.56
CA LEU A 118 12.17 9.03 13.95
C LEU A 118 13.16 9.56 12.91
N GLU A 119 14.45 9.26 13.10
CA GLU A 119 15.47 9.71 12.15
C GLU A 119 15.20 9.20 10.72
N ASP A 120 15.62 10.02 9.76
CA ASP A 120 15.55 9.70 8.34
C ASP A 120 16.19 8.35 8.04
N SER A 121 15.43 7.46 7.42
CA SER A 121 15.87 6.11 7.12
C SER A 121 16.04 5.92 5.61
N HIS A 122 17.07 5.17 5.24
CA HIS A 122 17.17 4.60 3.91
C HIS A 122 16.66 3.16 4.02
N THR A 123 15.64 2.81 3.23
CA THR A 123 15.31 1.39 2.99
C THR A 123 16.10 0.91 1.76
N GLU A 124 16.04 -0.38 1.45
CA GLU A 124 16.80 -1.02 0.35
C GLU A 124 16.53 -0.46 -1.06
N GLY A 125 15.65 0.53 -1.23
CA GLY A 125 15.30 1.08 -2.54
C GLY A 125 15.02 2.58 -2.61
N GLU A 126 14.70 3.28 -1.51
CA GLU A 126 14.41 4.71 -1.56
C GLU A 126 14.53 5.43 -0.20
N PRO A 127 14.71 6.77 -0.20
CA PRO A 127 14.59 7.57 1.01
C PRO A 127 13.19 7.48 1.61
N ALA A 128 13.11 7.26 2.92
CA ALA A 128 11.84 7.09 3.63
C ALA A 128 11.82 7.86 4.95
N PHE A 129 10.68 8.46 5.25
CA PHE A 129 10.37 8.87 6.62
C PHE A 129 10.10 7.62 7.45
N HIS A 130 10.62 7.59 8.68
CA HIS A 130 10.40 6.50 9.62
C HIS A 130 9.56 7.01 10.79
N TYR A 131 8.47 6.33 11.10
CA TYR A 131 7.58 6.67 12.20
C TYR A 131 7.42 5.49 13.14
N SER A 132 7.41 5.75 14.45
CA SER A 132 6.80 4.85 15.43
C SER A 132 5.39 5.32 15.75
N ALA A 133 4.45 4.40 15.95
CA ALA A 133 3.08 4.70 16.36
C ALA A 133 2.46 3.56 17.17
N HIS A 134 1.29 3.80 17.74
CA HIS A 134 0.40 2.74 18.19
C HIS A 134 -0.69 2.51 17.15
N TRP A 135 -0.86 1.26 16.71
CA TRP A 135 -1.88 0.84 15.77
C TRP A 135 -2.98 0.07 16.50
N ARG A 136 -4.22 0.32 16.10
CA ARG A 136 -5.41 -0.39 16.60
C ARG A 136 -6.45 -0.53 15.50
N ARG A 137 -7.10 -1.68 15.44
CA ARG A 137 -8.25 -1.92 14.58
C ARG A 137 -9.08 -3.06 15.15
N TYR A 138 -10.40 -2.91 15.18
CA TYR A 138 -11.28 -3.86 15.89
C TYR A 138 -10.81 -4.06 17.34
N LYS A 139 -10.44 -5.30 17.70
CA LYS A 139 -9.88 -5.68 19.02
C LYS A 139 -8.37 -5.88 19.00
N TRP A 140 -7.73 -5.64 17.85
CA TRP A 140 -6.30 -5.83 17.67
C TRP A 140 -5.56 -4.53 17.93
N SER A 141 -4.39 -4.65 18.54
CA SER A 141 -3.48 -3.53 18.77
C SER A 141 -2.03 -3.98 18.64
N ALA A 142 -1.18 -3.03 18.24
CA ALA A 142 0.25 -3.23 18.10
C ALA A 142 1.02 -1.93 18.30
N ALA A 143 2.24 -2.01 18.82
CA ALA A 143 3.25 -1.00 18.51
C ALA A 143 3.73 -1.21 17.08
N ILE A 144 3.74 -0.16 16.27
CA ILE A 144 4.07 -0.25 14.84
C ILE A 144 5.18 0.72 14.46
N ASP A 145 6.16 0.23 13.70
CA ASP A 145 7.08 1.06 12.94
C ASP A 145 6.61 1.13 11.49
N ILE A 146 6.69 2.31 10.89
CA ILE A 146 6.13 2.62 9.57
C ILE A 146 7.18 3.36 8.77
N TRP A 147 7.44 2.88 7.56
CA TRP A 147 8.27 3.57 6.59
C TRP A 147 7.38 4.13 5.48
N ILE A 148 7.52 5.42 5.21
CA ILE A 148 6.78 6.15 4.18
C ILE A 148 7.76 6.67 3.15
N SER A 149 7.58 6.32 1.88
CA SER A 149 8.40 6.84 0.78
C SER A 149 8.34 8.36 0.76
N LYS A 150 9.52 9.01 0.70
CA LYS A 150 9.60 10.46 0.50
C LYS A 150 9.15 10.88 -0.91
N THR A 151 9.14 9.95 -1.86
CA THR A 151 8.80 10.20 -3.26
C THR A 151 7.30 10.04 -3.49
N SER A 152 6.71 8.92 -3.06
CA SER A 152 5.29 8.62 -3.33
C SER A 152 4.35 9.02 -2.19
N GLY A 153 4.87 9.23 -0.98
CA GLY A 153 4.04 9.45 0.21
C GLY A 153 3.19 8.23 0.60
N GLN A 154 3.58 7.04 0.16
CA GLN A 154 2.91 5.77 0.47
C GLN A 154 3.73 4.93 1.44
N PHE A 155 3.09 4.01 2.15
CA PHE A 155 3.79 3.05 3.02
C PHE A 155 4.63 2.11 2.16
N ILE A 156 5.87 1.87 2.56
CA ILE A 156 6.74 0.90 1.86
C ILE A 156 6.99 -0.34 2.71
N LYS A 157 6.97 -0.17 4.03
CA LYS A 157 7.19 -1.22 5.00
C LYS A 157 6.49 -0.88 6.31
N THR A 158 6.02 -1.89 7.01
CA THR A 158 5.66 -1.77 8.43
C THR A 158 6.23 -2.94 9.23
N ILE A 159 6.46 -2.69 10.53
CA ILE A 159 6.77 -3.74 11.51
C ILE A 159 5.79 -3.59 12.68
N SER A 160 4.87 -4.53 12.81
CA SER A 160 3.87 -4.55 13.88
C SER A 160 4.30 -5.53 14.97
N ARG A 161 4.30 -5.07 16.22
CA ARG A 161 4.53 -5.89 17.42
C ARG A 161 3.24 -5.93 18.24
N TYR A 162 2.54 -7.05 18.19
CA TYR A 162 1.19 -7.19 18.76
C TYR A 162 1.21 -7.35 20.29
N ASP A 163 0.30 -6.67 20.98
CA ASP A 163 0.32 -6.55 22.44
C ASP A 163 -0.11 -7.84 23.20
N GLN A 164 -0.87 -8.74 22.55
CA GLN A 164 -1.50 -9.91 23.21
C GLN A 164 -1.34 -11.25 22.48
N GLY A 165 -0.17 -11.55 21.93
CA GLY A 165 0.02 -12.79 21.16
C GLY A 165 -0.71 -12.71 19.82
N ALA A 166 -1.50 -13.72 19.44
CA ALA A 166 -2.22 -13.74 18.16
C ALA A 166 -3.19 -12.54 18.05
N GLY A 167 -2.74 -11.49 17.36
CA GLY A 167 -3.50 -10.29 17.07
C GLY A 167 -4.22 -10.42 15.72
N GLU A 168 -4.00 -9.44 14.84
CA GLU A 168 -4.40 -9.58 13.41
C GLU A 168 -3.66 -10.76 12.75
N MET A 169 -2.46 -11.09 13.24
CA MET A 169 -1.62 -12.19 12.77
C MET A 169 -1.44 -13.25 13.87
N PRO A 170 -1.21 -14.52 13.51
CA PRO A 170 -1.01 -15.62 14.47
C PRO A 170 0.36 -15.61 15.16
N PHE A 171 1.20 -14.61 14.88
CA PHE A 171 2.56 -14.45 15.41
C PHE A 171 2.77 -13.05 16.00
N PRO A 172 3.73 -12.87 16.93
CA PRO A 172 3.86 -11.63 17.71
C PRO A 172 4.43 -10.46 16.93
N VAL A 173 5.25 -10.71 15.90
CA VAL A 173 5.89 -9.65 15.10
C VAL A 173 5.66 -9.90 13.62
N ALA A 174 4.97 -8.97 12.96
CA ALA A 174 4.70 -9.00 11.53
C ALA A 174 5.53 -7.94 10.80
N VAL A 175 6.13 -8.32 9.68
CA VAL A 175 6.68 -7.39 8.71
C VAL A 175 5.77 -7.39 7.49
N GLN A 176 5.28 -6.23 7.10
CA GLN A 176 4.59 -6.04 5.83
C GLN A 176 5.50 -5.27 4.89
N ILE A 177 5.63 -5.73 3.64
CA ILE A 177 6.36 -5.03 2.58
C ILE A 177 5.37 -4.74 1.46
N MET A 178 5.32 -3.48 1.03
CA MET A 178 4.44 -3.01 -0.02
C MET A 178 5.14 -3.02 -1.37
N ASP A 179 4.39 -3.31 -2.42
CA ASP A 179 4.84 -3.24 -3.80
C ASP A 179 3.74 -2.59 -4.65
N TYR A 180 4.11 -1.48 -5.30
CA TYR A 180 3.22 -0.65 -6.10
C TYR A 180 3.42 -0.84 -7.61
N ASP A 181 4.25 -1.81 -8.04
CA ASP A 181 4.31 -2.18 -9.45
C ASP A 181 2.97 -2.77 -9.89
N ARG A 182 2.36 -2.12 -10.89
CA ARG A 182 1.07 -2.51 -11.46
C ARG A 182 1.12 -3.90 -12.08
N ALA A 183 2.27 -4.34 -12.56
CA ALA A 183 2.46 -5.68 -13.10
C ALA A 183 2.32 -6.76 -12.02
N HIS A 184 2.64 -6.44 -10.76
CA HIS A 184 2.56 -7.37 -9.64
C HIS A 184 1.18 -7.40 -8.97
N ALA A 185 0.32 -6.41 -9.26
CA ALA A 185 -1.05 -6.33 -8.74
C ALA A 185 -2.08 -7.27 -9.42
N VAL A 186 -1.68 -8.14 -10.35
CA VAL A 186 -2.57 -9.09 -11.02
C VAL A 186 -2.64 -10.43 -10.30
N LYS A 187 -3.77 -11.14 -10.38
CA LYS A 187 -3.83 -12.56 -9.96
C LYS A 187 -2.74 -13.31 -10.71
N PRO A 188 -1.81 -14.00 -10.03
CA PRO A 188 -0.80 -14.75 -10.74
C PRO A 188 -1.50 -15.83 -11.55
N VAL A 189 -1.17 -15.88 -12.84
CA VAL A 189 -1.58 -16.98 -13.69
C VAL A 189 -0.79 -18.17 -13.19
N THR A 190 -1.47 -19.19 -12.66
CA THR A 190 -0.83 -20.49 -12.48
C THR A 190 -0.41 -20.94 -13.87
N GLU A 191 0.86 -20.76 -14.22
CA GLU A 191 1.47 -21.58 -15.25
C GLU A 191 1.37 -23.01 -14.70
N ASN A 192 0.40 -23.76 -15.20
CA ASN A 192 0.33 -25.19 -14.99
C ASN A 192 1.65 -25.76 -15.54
N GLN A 193 2.54 -26.18 -14.63
CA GLN A 193 3.61 -27.13 -14.94
C GLN A 193 3.12 -28.54 -14.67
#